data_AF-A0A847X8C9-F1
#
_entry.id   AF-A0A847X8C9-F1
#
_cell.length_a   1.000
_cell.length_b   1.000
_cell.length_c   1.000
_cell.angle_alpha   90.00
_cell.angle_beta   90.00
_cell.angle_gamma   90.00
#
_symmetry.space_group_name_H-M   'P 1'
#
loop_
_entity.id
_entity.type
_entity.pdbx_description
1 polymer ?
#
loop_
_entity_poly.entity_id
_entity_poly.type
_entity_poly.pdbx_seq_one_letter_code
_entity_poly.pdbx_strand_id
1 'polypeptide(L)'
;MSNYYDTCLANIHELIQNNKKSEALEILEEELSMPYIPKLYRESFEELYRSLNLPDESQSAFFTNMDDIRYNLLGNSAQVAKALLSLENLNLRPYIDELIDLLRNNALSDEIKRMILLIAMEQELCFECFVVLDNKPYSFNISDLNDPFQDLHYLNIYKKLHELYESNDPSFLKLTLDVLNMEIMQVFPFVNDSLTVEDVVFKTESYLSKG
;
A
#
# COMPACT_ATOMS: atom_id res chain seq x y z
N MET A 1 -2.57 -47.05 -14.10
CA MET A 1 -1.71 -45.98 -14.68
C MET A 1 -2.32 -44.68 -14.19
N SER A 2 -1.60 -43.93 -13.35
CA SER A 2 -2.12 -42.66 -12.81
C SER A 2 -2.12 -41.62 -13.93
N ASN A 3 -3.24 -40.94 -14.16
CA ASN A 3 -3.28 -39.85 -15.12
C ASN A 3 -2.38 -38.71 -14.61
N TYR A 4 -1.71 -38.00 -15.53
CA TYR A 4 -0.87 -36.84 -15.19
C TYR A 4 -1.66 -35.84 -14.32
N TYR A 5 -2.89 -35.54 -14.71
CA TYR A 5 -3.75 -34.59 -14.00
C TYR A 5 -4.22 -35.09 -12.61
N ASP A 6 -4.40 -36.40 -12.43
CA ASP A 6 -4.73 -36.98 -11.12
C ASP A 6 -3.56 -36.79 -10.14
N THR A 7 -2.33 -36.90 -10.66
CA THR A 7 -1.10 -36.73 -9.88
C THR A 7 -0.87 -35.25 -9.56
N CYS A 8 -1.17 -34.37 -10.51
CA CYS A 8 -1.11 -32.92 -10.32
C CYS A 8 -2.12 -32.43 -9.26
N LEU A 9 -3.37 -32.90 -9.33
CA LEU A 9 -4.39 -32.61 -8.31
C LEU A 9 -3.99 -33.12 -6.92
N ALA A 10 -3.43 -34.32 -6.83
CA ALA A 10 -2.95 -34.85 -5.55
C ALA A 10 -1.84 -33.99 -4.94
N ASN A 11 -0.91 -33.51 -5.77
CA ASN A 11 0.16 -32.61 -5.33
C ASN A 11 -0.38 -31.25 -4.85
N ILE A 12 -1.32 -30.66 -5.60
CA ILE A 12 -1.99 -29.41 -5.20
C ILE A 12 -2.69 -29.58 -3.85
N HIS A 13 -3.42 -30.68 -3.65
CA HIS A 13 -4.06 -30.97 -2.37
C HIS A 13 -3.05 -31.15 -1.22
N GLU A 14 -1.92 -31.80 -1.45
CA GLU A 14 -0.85 -31.94 -0.46
C GLU A 14 -0.23 -30.58 -0.09
N LEU A 15 -0.01 -29.70 -1.08
CA LEU A 15 0.48 -28.34 -0.85
C LEU A 15 -0.51 -27.51 -0.03
N ILE A 16 -1.81 -27.62 -0.33
CA ILE A 16 -2.87 -26.96 0.45
C ILE A 16 -2.88 -27.47 1.89
N GLN A 17 -2.79 -28.79 2.11
CA GLN A 17 -2.75 -29.38 3.46
C GLN A 17 -1.52 -28.94 4.26
N ASN A 18 -0.41 -28.65 3.58
CA ASN A 18 0.83 -28.17 4.20
C ASN A 18 0.90 -26.63 4.34
N ASN A 19 -0.21 -25.90 4.17
CA ASN A 19 -0.28 -24.43 4.20
C ASN A 19 0.61 -23.71 3.16
N LYS A 20 1.01 -24.40 2.08
CA LYS A 20 1.84 -23.85 1.00
C LYS A 20 0.97 -23.28 -0.12
N LYS A 21 0.15 -22.30 0.22
CA LYS A 21 -0.88 -21.74 -0.68
C LYS A 21 -0.30 -21.10 -1.94
N SER A 22 0.82 -20.38 -1.84
CA SER A 22 1.48 -19.75 -2.99
C SER A 22 2.01 -20.78 -4.00
N GLU A 23 2.68 -21.84 -3.52
CA GLU A 23 3.17 -22.94 -4.38
C GLU A 23 2.00 -23.66 -5.08
N ALA A 24 0.87 -23.83 -4.40
CA ALA A 24 -0.34 -24.42 -4.99
C ALA A 24 -0.97 -23.53 -6.08
N LEU A 25 -0.94 -22.20 -5.91
CA LEU A 25 -1.46 -21.23 -6.89
C LEU A 25 -0.59 -21.17 -8.15
N GLU A 26 0.74 -21.18 -8.01
CA GLU A 26 1.66 -21.19 -9.16
C GLU A 26 1.40 -22.39 -10.09
N ILE A 27 1.23 -23.58 -9.49
CA ILE A 27 0.92 -24.81 -10.25
C ILE A 27 -0.45 -24.70 -10.93
N LEU A 28 -1.45 -24.15 -10.25
CA LEU A 28 -2.79 -23.96 -10.82
C LEU A 28 -2.79 -22.97 -11.99
N GLU A 29 -2.04 -21.87 -11.89
CA GLU A 29 -1.89 -20.90 -12.98
C GLU A 29 -1.17 -21.50 -14.18
N GLU A 30 -0.09 -22.24 -13.94
CA GLU A 30 0.65 -22.94 -14.99
C GLU A 30 -0.27 -23.92 -15.73
N GLU A 31 -0.99 -24.78 -15.01
CA GLU A 31 -1.90 -25.75 -15.61
C GLU A 31 -3.06 -25.08 -16.34
N LEU A 32 -3.70 -24.05 -15.77
CA LEU A 32 -4.81 -23.33 -16.42
C LEU A 32 -4.38 -22.55 -17.67
N SER A 33 -3.09 -22.18 -17.77
CA SER A 33 -2.52 -21.53 -18.95
C SER A 33 -2.32 -22.49 -20.13
N MET A 34 -2.38 -23.81 -19.89
CA MET A 34 -2.11 -24.81 -20.92
C MET A 34 -3.22 -24.85 -22.00
N PRO A 35 -2.84 -24.92 -23.29
CA PRO A 35 -3.80 -24.84 -24.41
C PRO A 35 -4.73 -26.07 -24.52
N TYR A 36 -4.38 -27.20 -23.91
CA TYR A 36 -5.18 -28.42 -23.97
C TYR A 36 -5.30 -29.10 -22.61
N ILE A 37 -6.32 -28.70 -21.85
CA ILE A 37 -6.71 -29.33 -20.57
C ILE A 37 -8.05 -30.05 -20.80
N PRO A 38 -8.18 -31.34 -20.44
CA PRO A 38 -9.46 -32.02 -20.52
C PRO A 38 -10.49 -31.34 -19.61
N LYS A 39 -11.72 -31.17 -20.13
CA LYS A 39 -12.79 -30.40 -19.47
C LYS A 39 -13.04 -30.79 -18.00
N LEU A 40 -13.00 -32.10 -17.72
CA LEU A 40 -13.20 -32.67 -16.38
C LEU A 40 -12.17 -32.16 -15.36
N TYR A 41 -10.91 -31.97 -15.78
CA TYR A 41 -9.83 -31.47 -14.91
C TYR A 41 -9.80 -29.94 -14.85
N ARG A 42 -10.15 -29.28 -15.96
CA ARG A 42 -10.29 -27.82 -15.99
C ARG A 42 -11.30 -27.32 -14.96
N GLU A 43 -12.46 -27.96 -14.86
CA GLU A 43 -13.48 -27.59 -13.88
C GLU A 43 -12.94 -27.71 -12.44
N SER A 44 -12.22 -28.79 -12.12
CA SER A 44 -11.60 -28.97 -10.80
C SER A 44 -10.48 -27.96 -10.51
N PHE A 45 -9.63 -27.63 -11.49
CA PHE A 45 -8.58 -26.62 -11.33
C PHE A 45 -9.17 -25.21 -11.17
N GLU A 46 -10.20 -24.86 -11.94
CA GLU A 46 -10.89 -23.58 -11.80
C GLU A 46 -11.59 -23.45 -10.44
N GLU A 47 -12.18 -24.54 -9.93
CA GLU A 47 -12.81 -24.58 -8.60
C GLU A 47 -11.76 -24.44 -7.49
N LEU A 48 -10.64 -25.15 -7.57
CA LEU A 48 -9.53 -25.02 -6.62
C LEU A 48 -8.90 -23.62 -6.65
N TYR A 49 -8.64 -23.09 -7.85
CA TYR A 49 -8.10 -21.75 -8.03
C TYR A 49 -9.04 -20.70 -7.43
N ARG A 50 -10.36 -20.84 -7.62
CA ARG A 50 -11.34 -19.98 -6.95
C ARG A 50 -11.35 -20.18 -5.45
N SER A 51 -11.31 -21.42 -4.95
CA SER A 51 -11.31 -21.69 -3.50
C SER A 51 -10.07 -21.13 -2.78
N LEU A 52 -8.92 -21.11 -3.44
CA LEU A 52 -7.69 -20.54 -2.92
C LEU A 52 -7.65 -19.01 -3.10
N ASN A 53 -8.28 -18.46 -4.14
CA ASN A 53 -8.39 -17.01 -4.31
C ASN A 53 -9.59 -16.39 -3.58
N LEU A 54 -10.53 -17.20 -3.09
CA LEU A 54 -11.53 -16.74 -2.13
C LEU A 54 -10.77 -16.33 -0.86
N PRO A 55 -10.95 -15.08 -0.40
CA PRO A 55 -10.40 -14.68 0.88
C PRO A 55 -10.99 -15.61 1.94
N ASP A 56 -10.12 -16.30 2.68
CA ASP A 56 -10.54 -17.01 3.89
C ASP A 56 -11.34 -16.04 4.74
N GLU A 57 -12.59 -16.39 5.09
CA GLU A 57 -13.38 -15.59 6.05
C GLU A 57 -12.68 -15.47 7.42
N SER A 58 -11.64 -16.28 7.68
CA SER A 58 -10.73 -16.20 8.84
C SER A 58 -9.50 -15.30 8.64
N GLN A 59 -9.30 -14.68 7.48
CA GLN A 59 -8.29 -13.64 7.24
C GLN A 59 -8.99 -12.42 6.67
N SER A 60 -9.61 -11.62 7.53
CA SER A 60 -10.07 -10.29 7.11
C SER A 60 -8.88 -9.54 6.48
N ALA A 61 -9.08 -9.05 5.25
CA ALA A 61 -8.09 -8.24 4.53
C ALA A 61 -7.69 -6.99 5.34
N PHE A 62 -8.52 -6.62 6.33
CA PHE A 62 -8.36 -5.49 7.21
C PHE A 62 -8.49 -5.91 8.68
N PHE A 63 -7.77 -5.24 9.56
CA PHE A 63 -8.00 -5.33 11.00
C PHE A 63 -9.29 -4.57 11.34
N THR A 64 -10.12 -5.15 12.21
CA THR A 64 -11.41 -4.56 12.60
C THR A 64 -11.37 -3.88 13.97
N ASN A 65 -10.24 -3.98 14.68
CA ASN A 65 -10.04 -3.36 15.99
C ASN A 65 -8.78 -2.49 16.00
N MET A 66 -8.78 -1.43 16.83
CA MET A 66 -7.68 -0.46 16.90
C MET A 66 -6.42 -1.03 17.58
N ASP A 67 -6.57 -1.99 18.49
CA ASP A 67 -5.43 -2.60 19.19
C ASP A 67 -4.53 -3.41 18.25
N ASP A 68 -5.12 -4.20 17.35
CA ASP A 68 -4.41 -4.95 16.31
C ASP A 68 -3.77 -3.99 15.31
N ILE A 69 -4.47 -2.93 14.91
CA ILE A 69 -3.91 -1.89 14.04
C ILE A 69 -2.65 -1.30 14.71
N ARG A 70 -2.76 -0.86 15.96
CA ARG A 70 -1.66 -0.27 16.72
C ARG A 70 -0.46 -1.21 16.83
N TYR A 71 -0.70 -2.49 17.09
CA TYR A 71 0.37 -3.50 17.16
C TYR A 71 1.05 -3.67 15.79
N ASN A 72 0.28 -3.75 14.71
CA ASN A 72 0.81 -3.99 13.37
C ASN A 72 1.49 -2.75 12.75
N LEU A 73 1.15 -1.53 13.18
CA LEU A 73 1.88 -0.30 12.81
C LEU A 73 3.32 -0.28 13.33
N LEU A 74 3.67 -1.11 14.31
CA LEU A 74 5.04 -1.30 14.82
C LEU A 74 5.71 -2.55 14.25
N GLY A 75 5.04 -3.26 13.35
CA GLY A 75 5.50 -4.50 12.76
C GLY A 75 6.43 -4.30 11.55
N ASN A 76 6.53 -5.34 10.73
CA ASN A 76 7.24 -5.26 9.45
C ASN A 76 6.44 -4.49 8.39
N SER A 77 7.04 -4.21 7.23
CA SER A 77 6.43 -3.44 6.15
C SER A 77 5.06 -3.96 5.69
N ALA A 78 4.87 -5.28 5.60
CA ALA A 78 3.60 -5.87 5.20
C ALA A 78 2.51 -5.68 6.27
N GLN A 79 2.89 -5.78 7.55
CA GLN A 79 1.98 -5.50 8.67
C GLN A 79 1.57 -4.03 8.72
N VAL A 80 2.53 -3.12 8.54
CA VAL A 80 2.29 -1.68 8.49
C VAL A 80 1.36 -1.33 7.33
N ALA A 81 1.63 -1.85 6.13
CA ALA A 81 0.78 -1.62 4.96
C ALA A 81 -0.66 -2.10 5.21
N LYS A 82 -0.83 -3.30 5.78
CA LYS A 82 -2.16 -3.82 6.14
C LYS A 82 -2.85 -2.95 7.19
N ALA A 83 -2.11 -2.46 8.19
CA ALA A 83 -2.65 -1.61 9.24
C ALA A 83 -3.11 -0.24 8.71
N LEU A 84 -2.33 0.39 7.84
CA LEU A 84 -2.71 1.66 7.19
C LEU A 84 -3.96 1.50 6.31
N LEU A 85 -4.00 0.45 5.47
CA LEU A 85 -5.18 0.13 4.67
C LEU A 85 -6.41 -0.14 5.55
N SER A 86 -6.22 -0.73 6.74
CA SER A 86 -7.32 -0.96 7.68
C SER A 86 -7.84 0.35 8.26
N LEU A 87 -6.95 1.30 8.60
CA LEU A 87 -7.34 2.64 9.05
C LEU A 87 -8.14 3.40 7.99
N GLU A 88 -7.70 3.35 6.74
CA GLU A 88 -8.36 4.00 5.61
C GLU A 88 -9.82 3.52 5.43
N ASN A 89 -10.07 2.22 5.61
CA ASN A 89 -11.38 1.59 5.42
C ASN A 89 -12.28 1.63 6.68
N LEU A 90 -11.73 1.98 7.83
CA LEU A 90 -12.46 2.00 9.10
C LEU A 90 -13.02 3.40 9.37
N ASN A 91 -14.24 3.50 9.91
CA ASN A 91 -14.76 4.78 10.37
C ASN A 91 -14.01 5.21 11.64
N LEU A 92 -13.10 6.17 11.49
CA LEU A 92 -12.19 6.59 12.56
C LEU A 92 -12.81 7.57 13.58
N ARG A 93 -14.02 8.09 13.33
CA ARG A 93 -14.68 9.06 14.23
C ARG A 93 -14.81 8.58 15.69
N PRO A 94 -15.10 7.29 15.99
CA PRO A 94 -15.15 6.79 17.35
C PRO A 94 -13.77 6.61 18.01
N TYR A 95 -12.69 6.66 17.22
CA TYR A 95 -11.33 6.29 17.63
C TYR A 95 -10.36 7.49 17.64
N ILE A 96 -10.89 8.71 17.78
CA ILE A 96 -10.09 9.95 17.73
C ILE A 96 -9.04 9.97 18.85
N ASP A 97 -9.39 9.52 20.05
CA ASP A 97 -8.46 9.52 21.19
C ASP A 97 -7.29 8.55 20.92
N GLU A 98 -7.57 7.39 20.35
CA GLU A 98 -6.57 6.40 19.96
C GLU A 98 -5.68 6.90 18.82
N LEU A 99 -6.23 7.65 17.86
CA LEU A 99 -5.44 8.29 16.80
C LEU A 99 -4.48 9.34 17.37
N ILE A 100 -4.94 10.16 18.32
CA ILE A 100 -4.09 11.14 19.00
C ILE A 100 -2.94 10.44 19.72
N ASP A 101 -3.21 9.34 20.41
CA ASP A 101 -2.18 8.53 21.08
C ASP A 101 -1.20 7.89 20.10
N LEU A 102 -1.66 7.43 18.93
CA LEU A 102 -0.79 6.94 17.86
C LEU A 102 0.13 8.05 17.36
N LEU A 103 -0.39 9.24 17.05
CA LEU A 103 0.40 10.36 16.52
C LEU A 103 1.45 10.88 17.54
N ARG A 104 1.20 10.67 18.84
CA ARG A 104 2.14 10.97 19.94
C ARG A 104 3.20 9.91 20.16
N ASN A 105 3.03 8.72 19.59
CA ASN A 105 3.91 7.59 19.85
C ASN A 105 5.27 7.77 19.16
N ASN A 106 6.33 7.95 19.96
CA ASN A 106 7.69 8.09 19.46
C ASN A 106 8.27 6.80 18.84
N ALA A 107 7.64 5.65 19.05
CA ALA A 107 8.05 4.40 18.40
C ALA A 107 7.56 4.30 16.95
N LEU A 108 6.55 5.09 16.56
CA LEU A 108 6.10 5.16 15.16
C LEU A 108 7.02 6.07 14.36
N SER A 109 7.40 5.61 13.17
CA SER A 109 8.17 6.42 12.24
C SER A 109 7.37 7.64 11.78
N ASP A 110 8.09 8.69 11.41
CA ASP A 110 7.45 9.91 10.92
C ASP A 110 6.68 9.65 9.62
N GLU A 111 7.16 8.75 8.76
CA GLU A 111 6.44 8.30 7.56
C GLU A 111 5.05 7.74 7.88
N ILE A 112 4.96 6.86 8.90
CA ILE A 112 3.68 6.28 9.32
C ILE A 112 2.76 7.37 9.90
N LYS A 113 3.29 8.28 10.72
CA LYS A 113 2.49 9.39 11.26
C LYS A 113 1.94 10.29 10.16
N ARG A 114 2.74 10.59 9.13
CA ARG A 114 2.31 11.39 7.97
C ARG A 114 1.19 10.68 7.18
N MET A 115 1.28 9.35 7.01
CA MET A 115 0.18 8.57 6.42
C MET A 115 -1.09 8.62 7.26
N ILE A 116 -0.98 8.49 8.59
CA ILE A 116 -2.15 8.59 9.50
C ILE A 116 -2.80 9.98 9.41
N LEU A 117 -2.00 11.04 9.35
CA LEU A 117 -2.49 12.41 9.17
C LEU A 117 -3.24 12.58 7.83
N LEU A 118 -2.72 11.99 6.75
CA LEU A 118 -3.38 12.02 5.44
C LEU A 118 -4.73 11.29 5.48
N ILE A 119 -4.77 10.08 6.06
CA ILE A 119 -6.01 9.30 6.23
C ILE A 119 -7.02 10.08 7.09
N ALA A 120 -6.58 10.71 8.18
CA ALA A 120 -7.45 11.51 9.04
C ALA A 120 -8.04 12.74 8.30
N MET A 121 -7.24 13.36 7.43
CA MET A 121 -7.67 14.45 6.57
C MET A 121 -8.68 13.97 5.51
N GLU A 122 -8.40 12.87 4.82
CA GLU A 122 -9.29 12.27 3.78
C GLU A 122 -10.65 11.86 4.35
N GLN A 123 -10.70 11.39 5.60
CA GLN A 123 -11.96 11.08 6.30
C GLN A 123 -12.67 12.31 6.90
N GLU A 124 -12.17 13.53 6.66
CA GLU A 124 -12.71 14.79 7.16
C GLU A 124 -12.90 14.76 8.69
N LEU A 125 -11.88 14.29 9.41
CA LEU A 125 -11.87 14.29 10.87
C LEU A 125 -11.56 15.71 11.40
N CYS A 126 -12.15 16.07 12.53
CA CYS A 126 -11.97 17.37 13.15
C CYS A 126 -11.58 17.18 14.61
N PHE A 127 -10.28 17.33 14.90
CA PHE A 127 -9.71 17.27 16.23
C PHE A 127 -8.36 17.99 16.27
N GLU A 128 -7.98 18.47 17.45
CA GLU A 128 -6.63 19.00 17.68
C GLU A 128 -5.64 17.84 17.80
N CYS A 129 -4.69 17.79 16.89
CA CYS A 129 -3.64 16.80 16.86
C CYS A 129 -2.35 17.38 17.46
N PHE A 130 -1.69 16.61 18.33
CA PHE A 130 -0.32 16.86 18.73
C PHE A 130 0.57 15.72 18.21
N VAL A 131 1.53 16.04 17.36
CA VAL A 131 2.39 15.08 16.68
C VAL A 131 3.86 15.50 16.82
N VAL A 132 4.76 14.52 16.91
CA VAL A 132 6.21 14.77 16.82
C VAL A 132 6.70 14.29 15.47
N LEU A 133 7.20 15.20 14.65
CA LEU A 133 7.79 14.95 13.32
C LEU A 133 9.20 15.56 13.29
N ASP A 134 10.17 14.85 12.74
CA ASP A 134 11.57 15.30 12.62
C ASP A 134 12.15 15.77 13.98
N ASN A 135 11.79 15.06 15.06
CA ASN A 135 12.09 15.37 16.46
C ASN A 135 11.57 16.74 16.95
N LYS A 136 10.57 17.32 16.29
CA LYS A 136 9.94 18.59 16.67
C LYS A 136 8.45 18.38 16.95
N PRO A 137 7.92 18.95 18.05
CA PRO A 137 6.50 18.88 18.35
C PRO A 137 5.71 19.91 17.52
N TYR A 138 4.55 19.49 17.02
CA TYR A 138 3.60 20.32 16.29
C TYR A 138 2.19 20.12 16.84
N SER A 139 1.40 21.20 16.84
CA SER A 139 -0.04 21.17 17.16
C SER A 139 -0.82 21.88 16.08
N PHE A 140 -1.88 21.26 15.57
CA PHE A 140 -2.77 21.81 14.55
C PHE A 140 -4.11 21.05 14.57
N ASN A 141 -5.15 21.65 13.99
CA ASN A 141 -6.39 20.91 13.73
C ASN A 141 -6.24 20.12 12.42
N ILE A 142 -6.72 18.87 12.39
CA ILE A 142 -6.76 18.07 11.17
C ILE A 142 -7.55 18.77 10.06
N SER A 143 -8.61 19.51 10.40
CA SER A 143 -9.42 20.25 9.43
C SER A 143 -8.69 21.41 8.76
N ASP A 144 -7.56 21.85 9.32
CA ASP A 144 -6.77 22.97 8.78
C ASP A 144 -5.67 22.48 7.83
N LEU A 145 -5.49 21.17 7.71
CA LEU A 145 -4.53 20.57 6.79
C LEU A 145 -5.02 20.71 5.35
N ASN A 146 -4.07 20.99 4.45
CA ASN A 146 -4.32 20.97 3.02
C ASN A 146 -3.81 19.66 2.43
N ASP A 147 -4.55 19.11 1.46
CA ASP A 147 -4.10 17.95 0.71
C ASP A 147 -2.81 18.31 -0.06
N PRO A 148 -1.68 17.66 0.26
CA PRO A 148 -0.40 18.00 -0.35
C PRO A 148 -0.35 17.65 -1.85
N PHE A 149 -1.24 16.77 -2.33
CA PHE A 149 -1.38 16.40 -3.74
C PHE A 149 -2.38 17.28 -4.51
N GLN A 150 -3.05 18.22 -3.84
CA GLN A 150 -3.85 19.26 -4.48
C GLN A 150 -3.18 20.64 -4.40
N ASP A 151 -2.00 20.72 -3.82
CA ASP A 151 -1.21 21.94 -3.79
C ASP A 151 -0.82 22.40 -5.20
N LEU A 152 -0.86 23.73 -5.44
CA LEU A 152 -0.62 24.30 -6.76
C LEU A 152 0.82 24.03 -7.25
N HIS A 153 1.79 24.04 -6.35
CA HIS A 153 3.18 23.78 -6.68
C HIS A 153 3.38 22.31 -7.09
N TYR A 154 2.81 21.37 -6.34
CA TYR A 154 2.78 19.95 -6.72
C TYR A 154 2.14 19.75 -8.10
N LEU A 155 0.95 20.30 -8.33
CA LEU A 155 0.24 20.16 -9.61
C LEU A 155 1.03 20.72 -10.79
N ASN A 156 1.78 21.81 -10.58
CA ASN A 156 2.65 22.38 -11.61
C ASN A 156 3.83 21.45 -11.96
N ILE A 157 4.46 20.83 -10.97
CA ILE A 157 5.55 19.86 -11.20
C ILE A 157 5.00 18.61 -11.90
N TYR A 158 3.90 18.06 -11.37
CA TYR A 158 3.20 16.91 -11.93
C TYR A 158 2.90 17.11 -13.43
N LYS A 159 2.28 18.24 -13.77
CA LYS A 159 1.95 18.58 -15.16
C LYS A 159 3.19 18.65 -16.06
N LYS A 160 4.26 19.30 -15.60
CA LYS A 160 5.52 19.42 -16.37
C LYS A 160 6.18 18.06 -16.61
N LEU A 161 6.16 17.16 -15.62
CA LEU A 161 6.70 15.81 -15.79
C LEU A 161 5.93 15.03 -16.86
N HIS A 162 4.60 15.12 -16.86
CA HIS A 162 3.76 14.54 -17.92
C HIS A 162 4.10 15.13 -19.29
N GLU A 163 4.18 16.46 -19.42
CA GLU A 163 4.55 17.12 -20.68
C GLU A 163 5.91 16.66 -21.24
N LEU A 164 6.88 16.35 -20.37
CA LEU A 164 8.22 15.92 -20.77
C LEU A 164 8.28 14.43 -21.17
N TYR A 165 7.60 13.56 -20.42
CA TYR A 165 7.87 12.11 -20.47
C TYR A 165 6.69 11.23 -20.88
N GLU A 166 5.44 11.73 -20.85
CA GLU A 166 4.25 10.90 -21.13
C GLU A 166 4.30 10.21 -22.50
N SER A 167 4.77 10.91 -23.54
CA SER A 167 4.90 10.36 -24.89
C SER A 167 6.27 9.74 -25.19
N ASN A 168 7.31 10.11 -24.43
CA ASN A 168 8.70 9.80 -24.76
C ASN A 168 9.25 8.64 -23.92
N ASP A 169 8.96 8.64 -22.62
CA ASP A 169 9.43 7.61 -21.68
C ASP A 169 8.42 7.43 -20.53
N PRO A 170 7.33 6.67 -20.77
CA PRO A 170 6.31 6.42 -19.75
C PRO A 170 6.83 5.70 -18.50
N SER A 171 7.91 4.92 -18.65
CA SER A 171 8.51 4.19 -17.52
C SER A 171 9.26 5.14 -16.60
N PHE A 172 10.05 6.05 -17.18
CA PHE A 172 10.73 7.10 -16.43
C PHE A 172 9.73 8.07 -15.80
N LEU A 173 8.65 8.42 -16.51
CA LEU A 173 7.56 9.22 -15.94
C LEU A 173 7.04 8.60 -14.63
N LYS A 174 6.70 7.30 -14.63
CA LYS A 174 6.22 6.63 -13.41
C LYS A 174 7.19 6.78 -12.24
N LEU A 175 8.48 6.57 -12.49
CA LEU A 175 9.52 6.70 -11.46
C LEU A 175 9.64 8.13 -10.95
N THR A 176 9.61 9.14 -11.84
CA THR A 176 9.65 10.55 -11.41
C THR A 176 8.42 10.94 -10.59
N LEU A 177 7.24 10.39 -10.90
CA LEU A 177 6.03 10.61 -10.12
C LEU A 177 6.13 9.94 -8.75
N ASP A 178 6.67 8.73 -8.65
CA ASP A 178 6.91 8.06 -7.37
C ASP A 178 7.87 8.87 -6.49
N VAL A 179 8.95 9.42 -7.07
CA VAL A 179 9.89 10.30 -6.36
C VAL A 179 9.22 11.61 -5.94
N LEU A 180 8.44 12.25 -6.82
CA LEU A 180 7.68 13.45 -6.48
C LEU A 180 6.76 13.19 -5.27
N ASN A 181 5.99 12.11 -5.31
CA ASN A 181 5.06 11.76 -4.23
C ASN A 181 5.81 11.52 -2.91
N MET A 182 6.95 10.84 -2.96
CA MET A 182 7.80 10.61 -1.79
C MET A 182 8.31 11.93 -1.18
N GLU A 183 8.79 12.87 -2.00
CA GLU A 183 9.31 14.16 -1.55
C GLU A 183 8.22 15.03 -0.90
N ILE A 184 7.03 15.02 -1.48
CA ILE A 184 5.86 15.73 -0.94
C ILE A 184 5.41 15.10 0.39
N MET A 185 5.34 13.78 0.46
CA MET A 185 4.99 13.08 1.70
C MET A 185 6.03 13.27 2.81
N GLN A 186 7.31 13.43 2.49
CA GLN A 186 8.36 13.68 3.49
C GLN A 186 8.21 15.02 4.21
N VAL A 187 7.54 16.00 3.62
CA VAL A 187 7.36 17.33 4.21
C VAL A 187 5.96 17.55 4.78
N PHE A 188 4.95 16.78 4.37
CA PHE A 188 3.58 16.84 4.87
C PHE A 188 3.53 16.77 6.42
N PRO A 189 2.87 17.67 7.17
CA PRO A 189 1.80 18.58 6.78
C PRO A 189 2.24 19.94 6.21
N PHE A 190 3.53 20.12 5.92
CA PHE A 190 4.06 21.36 5.36
C PHE A 190 4.19 21.28 3.83
N VAL A 191 4.30 22.45 3.21
CA VAL A 191 4.53 22.58 1.77
C VAL A 191 6.02 22.78 1.50
N ASN A 192 6.53 22.15 0.45
CA ASN A 192 7.88 22.40 -0.05
C ASN A 192 7.83 23.19 -1.36
N ASP A 193 7.72 24.51 -1.24
CA ASP A 193 7.72 25.45 -2.38
C ASP A 193 9.06 25.50 -3.15
N SER A 194 10.13 24.92 -2.57
CA SER A 194 11.46 24.95 -3.18
C SER A 194 11.73 23.78 -4.12
N LEU A 195 10.91 22.71 -4.08
CA LEU A 195 11.08 21.54 -4.93
C LEU A 195 10.92 21.92 -6.41
N THR A 196 11.83 21.49 -7.27
CA THR A 196 11.75 21.74 -8.72
C THR A 196 11.60 20.45 -9.52
N VAL A 197 11.24 20.58 -10.80
CA VAL A 197 11.19 19.44 -11.74
C VAL A 197 12.58 18.83 -11.87
N GLU A 198 13.59 19.69 -11.96
CA GLU A 198 15.00 19.31 -12.08
C GLU A 198 15.47 18.51 -10.86
N ASP A 199 15.07 18.90 -9.65
CA ASP A 199 15.38 18.17 -8.43
C ASP A 199 14.79 16.75 -8.45
N VAL A 200 13.52 16.62 -8.86
CA VAL A 200 12.82 15.32 -8.96
C VAL A 200 13.50 14.42 -9.98
N VAL A 201 13.81 14.94 -11.17
CA VAL A 201 14.50 14.20 -12.24
C VAL A 201 15.89 13.77 -11.77
N PHE A 202 16.68 14.68 -11.20
CA PHE A 202 18.02 14.37 -10.70
C PHE A 202 18.01 13.29 -9.62
N LYS A 203 17.05 13.34 -8.68
CA LYS A 203 16.85 12.30 -7.67
C LYS A 203 16.49 10.97 -8.30
N THR A 204 15.62 10.96 -9.30
CA THR A 204 15.21 9.76 -10.03
C THR A 204 16.40 9.09 -10.71
N GLU A 205 17.22 9.85 -11.43
CA GLU A 205 18.45 9.35 -12.06
C GLU A 205 19.47 8.83 -11.04
N SER A 206 19.55 9.49 -9.88
CA SER A 206 20.42 9.06 -8.78
C SER A 206 19.99 7.71 -8.16
N TYR A 207 18.69 7.38 -8.19
CA TYR A 207 18.21 6.07 -7.77
C TYR A 207 18.50 4.98 -8.82
N LEU A 208 18.33 5.30 -10.11
CA LEU A 208 18.61 4.38 -11.20
C LEU A 208 20.10 4.02 -11.32
N SER A 209 21.00 4.96 -11.00
CA SER A 209 22.45 4.73 -11.04
C SER A 209 23.01 3.94 -9.84
N LYS A 210 22.19 3.70 -8.81
CA LYS A 210 22.55 2.91 -7.62
C LYS A 210 22.02 1.48 -7.63
N GLY A 211 21.18 1.12 -8.61
CA GLY A 211 20.68 -0.24 -8.84
C GLY A 211 21.57 -1.02 -9.80
#